data_AF-A0A165KZY2-F1
#
_entry.id   AF-A0A165KZY2-F1
#
_cell.length_a   1.000
_cell.length_b   1.000
_cell.length_c   1.000
_cell.angle_alpha   90.00
_cell.angle_beta   90.00
_cell.angle_gamma   90.00
#
_symmetry.space_group_name_H-M   'P 1'
#
loop_
_entity.id
_entity.type
_entity.pdbx_description
1 polymer ?
#
loop_
_entity_poly.entity_id
_entity_poly.type
_entity_poly.pdbx_seq_one_letter_code
_entity_poly.pdbx_strand_id
1 'polypeptide(L)'
;MWDVNLDHTYALEGLVYVKDAKPQTTDSPLKPIDSMTIDWCTVDSCGRAPRITDDTIYSTSFRGRASLLTRPQVVGHLDPANGIHTDISWTWIAPCYPGTGPGGGWALRFWVPIPMWIFNGRDVARSLVRASIVFHDGTDCMWTAYSNTANVTIEHLRRGRDMRVSGRR
;
A
#
# COMPACT_ATOMS: atom_id res chain seq x y z
N MET A 1 -5.76 -12.94 10.40
CA MET A 1 -6.09 -12.19 11.66
C MET A 1 -6.95 -13.08 12.55
N TRP A 2 -6.85 -13.03 13.88
CA TRP A 2 -7.70 -13.82 14.80
C TRP A 2 -8.66 -12.87 15.54
N ASP A 3 -9.90 -13.30 15.81
CA ASP A 3 -10.91 -12.58 16.62
C ASP A 3 -11.10 -11.11 16.20
N VAL A 4 -11.55 -10.93 14.95
CA VAL A 4 -11.79 -9.60 14.37
C VAL A 4 -13.05 -8.95 14.96
N ASN A 5 -12.88 -7.78 15.60
CA ASN A 5 -13.98 -6.86 15.81
C ASN A 5 -14.30 -6.13 14.49
N LEU A 6 -15.52 -6.28 13.99
CA LEU A 6 -15.97 -5.69 12.72
C LEU A 6 -16.03 -4.16 12.77
N ASP A 7 -16.09 -3.56 13.97
CA ASP A 7 -16.10 -2.10 14.16
C ASP A 7 -14.69 -1.48 14.12
N HIS A 8 -13.63 -2.31 14.06
CA HIS A 8 -12.26 -1.83 14.03
C HIS A 8 -11.79 -1.47 12.61
N THR A 9 -10.70 -0.73 12.56
CA THR A 9 -9.91 -0.49 11.35
C THR A 9 -8.52 -1.08 11.52
N TYR A 10 -8.08 -1.86 10.53
CA TYR A 10 -6.73 -2.39 10.49
C TYR A 10 -5.84 -1.51 9.62
N ALA A 11 -4.61 -1.26 10.07
CA ALA A 11 -3.61 -0.52 9.31
C ALA A 11 -2.76 -1.49 8.48
N LEU A 12 -2.95 -1.50 7.16
CA LEU A 12 -2.07 -2.25 6.26
C LEU A 12 -0.92 -1.36 5.79
N GLU A 13 0.30 -1.70 6.20
CA GLU A 13 1.52 -1.01 5.77
C GLU A 13 1.96 -1.44 4.36
N GLY A 14 2.37 -0.48 3.55
CA GLY A 14 2.93 -0.69 2.22
C GLY A 14 4.11 0.24 1.94
N LEU A 15 4.84 -0.04 0.86
CA LEU A 15 6.00 0.74 0.43
C LEU A 15 5.90 1.08 -1.06
N VAL A 16 5.99 2.36 -1.40
CA VAL A 16 6.24 2.81 -2.77
C VAL A 16 7.73 2.99 -2.94
N TYR A 17 8.28 2.41 -4.01
CA TYR A 17 9.71 2.43 -4.27
C TYR A 17 10.01 2.82 -5.72
N VAL A 18 10.86 3.82 -5.88
CA VAL A 18 11.35 4.33 -7.17
C VAL A 18 12.83 4.02 -7.28
N LYS A 19 13.25 3.35 -8.36
CA LYS A 19 14.66 3.06 -8.64
C LYS A 19 15.18 4.07 -9.66
N ASP A 20 16.34 4.64 -9.40
CA ASP A 20 17.05 5.46 -10.37
C ASP A 20 18.05 4.60 -11.16
N ALA A 21 17.80 4.47 -12.46
CA ALA A 21 18.65 3.70 -13.36
C ALA A 21 19.94 4.46 -13.75
N LYS A 22 19.97 5.79 -13.56
CA LYS A 22 21.12 6.62 -13.95
C LYS A 22 22.04 6.81 -12.75
N PRO A 23 23.37 6.60 -12.88
CA PRO A 23 24.31 6.95 -11.82
C PRO A 23 24.17 8.42 -11.44
N GLN A 24 24.16 8.71 -10.13
CA GLN A 24 24.20 10.08 -9.67
C GLN A 24 25.65 10.59 -9.65
N THR A 25 25.83 11.82 -10.13
CA THR A 25 27.13 12.51 -10.15
C THR A 25 27.33 13.46 -8.97
N THR A 26 26.29 13.67 -8.16
CA THR A 26 26.27 14.61 -7.03
C THR A 26 26.14 13.87 -5.70
N ASP A 27 26.81 14.37 -4.65
CA ASP A 27 26.77 13.79 -3.31
C ASP A 27 25.39 13.91 -2.62
N SER A 28 24.52 14.80 -3.11
CA SER A 28 23.16 15.00 -2.59
C SER A 28 22.11 14.83 -3.70
N PRO A 29 21.38 13.70 -3.73
CA PRO A 29 20.29 13.48 -4.66
C PRO A 29 19.21 14.56 -4.54
N LEU A 30 18.88 15.23 -5.64
CA LEU A 30 17.63 15.97 -5.72
C LEU A 30 16.47 14.97 -5.70
N LYS A 31 15.47 15.21 -4.85
CA LYS A 31 14.23 14.45 -4.84
C LYS A 31 13.48 14.78 -6.14
N PRO A 32 13.32 13.84 -7.10
CA PRO A 32 12.71 14.16 -8.38
C PRO A 32 11.19 14.02 -8.36
N ILE A 33 10.57 13.85 -7.19
CA ILE A 33 9.17 13.46 -7.01
C ILE A 33 8.37 14.66 -6.52
N ASP A 34 7.49 15.14 -7.39
CA ASP A 34 6.61 16.27 -7.13
C ASP A 34 5.37 15.83 -6.33
N SER A 35 4.61 14.90 -6.90
CA SER A 35 3.38 14.39 -6.29
C SER A 35 3.19 12.90 -6.53
N MET A 36 2.34 12.29 -5.71
CA MET A 36 2.04 10.87 -5.76
C MET A 36 0.56 10.62 -5.50
N THR A 37 -0.02 9.70 -6.26
CA THR A 37 -1.31 9.08 -5.96
C THR A 37 -1.10 7.61 -5.58
N ILE A 38 -1.89 7.13 -4.62
CA ILE A 38 -2.06 5.69 -4.38
C ILE A 38 -3.56 5.40 -4.44
N ASP A 39 -3.95 4.39 -5.22
CA ASP A 39 -5.33 3.92 -5.30
C ASP A 39 -5.39 2.48 -4.76
N TRP A 40 -6.33 2.24 -3.85
CA TRP A 40 -6.63 0.94 -3.28
C TRP A 40 -8.08 0.57 -3.55
N CYS A 41 -8.30 -0.68 -3.95
CA CYS A 41 -9.64 -1.23 -4.14
C CYS A 41 -9.70 -2.67 -3.65
N THR A 42 -10.61 -2.96 -2.72
CA THR A 42 -11.02 -4.31 -2.36
C THR A 42 -12.19 -4.74 -3.22
N VAL A 43 -12.09 -5.89 -3.87
CA VAL A 43 -13.06 -6.39 -4.84
C VAL A 43 -13.70 -7.70 -4.42
N ASP A 44 -14.93 -7.93 -4.86
CA ASP A 44 -15.59 -9.22 -4.73
C ASP A 44 -15.13 -10.18 -5.84
N SER A 45 -14.08 -10.92 -5.56
CA SER A 45 -13.56 -11.94 -6.48
C SER A 45 -14.05 -13.31 -6.04
N CYS A 46 -15.07 -13.85 -6.73
CA CYS A 46 -15.66 -15.17 -6.48
C CYS A 46 -14.69 -16.33 -6.80
N GLY A 47 -13.60 -16.45 -6.02
CA GLY A 47 -12.57 -17.50 -6.14
C GLY A 47 -11.59 -17.34 -7.30
N ARG A 48 -11.61 -16.21 -8.02
CA ARG A 48 -10.71 -15.92 -9.15
C ARG A 48 -9.66 -14.86 -8.75
N ALA A 49 -8.64 -14.69 -9.58
CA ALA A 49 -7.70 -13.57 -9.42
C ALA A 49 -8.46 -12.24 -9.56
N PRO A 50 -8.25 -11.27 -8.65
CA PRO A 50 -8.98 -10.01 -8.65
C PRO A 50 -8.66 -9.20 -9.91
N ARG A 51 -9.69 -8.56 -10.48
CA ARG A 51 -9.59 -7.69 -11.65
C ARG A 51 -10.12 -6.30 -11.31
N ILE A 52 -9.60 -5.30 -12.03
CA ILE A 52 -10.01 -3.90 -11.84
C ILE A 52 -11.50 -3.66 -12.19
N THR A 53 -12.07 -4.57 -12.97
CA THR A 53 -13.48 -4.55 -13.40
C THR A 53 -14.40 -5.29 -12.45
N ASP A 54 -13.88 -5.95 -11.42
CA ASP A 54 -14.70 -6.66 -10.43
C ASP A 54 -15.42 -5.64 -9.53
N ASP A 55 -16.54 -6.06 -8.93
CA ASP A 55 -17.35 -5.20 -8.07
C ASP A 55 -16.54 -4.75 -6.84
N THR A 56 -16.53 -3.43 -6.62
CA THR A 56 -15.78 -2.81 -5.54
C THR A 56 -16.56 -2.88 -4.23
N ILE A 57 -15.97 -3.51 -3.21
CA ILE A 57 -16.51 -3.57 -1.85
C ILE A 57 -16.08 -2.34 -1.06
N TYR A 58 -14.80 -1.97 -1.18
CA TYR A 58 -14.20 -0.86 -0.47
C TYR A 58 -13.11 -0.24 -1.33
N SER A 59 -13.07 1.08 -1.43
CA SER A 59 -11.99 1.79 -2.10
C SER A 59 -11.53 2.98 -1.30
N THR A 60 -10.26 3.31 -1.45
CA THR A 60 -9.67 4.49 -0.85
C THR A 60 -8.48 4.95 -1.68
N SER A 61 -8.11 6.21 -1.53
CA SER A 61 -6.98 6.77 -2.26
C SER A 61 -6.19 7.76 -1.42
N PHE A 62 -4.94 7.92 -1.80
CA PHE A 62 -4.09 9.02 -1.41
C PHE A 62 -3.98 9.98 -2.59
N ARG A 63 -4.26 11.26 -2.37
CA ARG A 63 -4.06 12.34 -3.36
C ARG A 63 -3.17 13.42 -2.75
N GLY A 64 -1.91 13.07 -2.48
CA GLY A 64 -0.86 14.06 -2.24
C GLY A 64 -0.53 14.37 -0.78
N ARG A 65 -1.34 15.10 -0.01
CA ARG A 65 -0.81 15.75 1.21
C ARG A 65 -0.34 14.74 2.26
N ALA A 66 0.96 14.73 2.55
CA ALA A 66 1.58 13.84 3.51
C ALA A 66 0.98 14.00 4.91
N SER A 67 0.95 12.90 5.67
CA SER A 67 0.45 12.95 7.04
C SER A 67 1.49 13.62 7.94
N LEU A 68 1.05 14.50 8.84
CA LEU A 68 1.91 15.06 9.90
C LEU A 68 2.08 14.09 11.09
N LEU A 69 1.47 12.90 11.00
CA LEU A 69 1.49 11.91 12.06
C LEU A 69 2.76 11.06 11.97
N THR A 70 3.36 10.81 13.13
CA THR A 70 4.43 9.81 13.26
C THR A 70 3.84 8.40 13.19
N ARG A 71 4.68 7.40 12.85
CA ARG A 71 4.25 6.00 12.71
C ARG A 71 3.40 5.47 13.88
N PRO A 72 3.74 5.68 15.16
CA PRO A 72 2.90 5.21 16.28
C PRO A 72 1.53 5.90 16.33
N GLN A 73 1.45 7.16 15.91
CA GLN A 73 0.21 7.93 15.89
C GLN A 73 -0.72 7.50 14.76
N VAL A 74 -0.15 7.17 13.60
CA VAL A 74 -0.89 6.71 12.41
C VAL A 74 -1.76 5.50 12.75
N VAL A 75 -1.23 4.49 13.45
CA VAL A 75 -1.98 3.27 13.81
C VAL A 75 -3.19 3.57 14.70
N GLY A 76 -3.08 4.55 15.60
CA GLY A 76 -4.17 4.93 16.50
C GLY A 76 -5.20 5.90 15.90
N HIS A 77 -4.91 6.51 14.74
CA HIS A 77 -5.73 7.56 14.11
C HIS A 77 -6.18 7.18 12.69
N LEU A 78 -5.95 5.93 12.29
CA LEU A 78 -6.31 5.49 10.96
C LEU A 78 -7.84 5.35 10.85
N ASP A 79 -8.43 6.16 9.99
CA ASP A 79 -9.87 6.19 9.73
C ASP A 79 -10.11 5.93 8.24
N PRO A 80 -10.95 4.94 7.86
CA PRO A 80 -11.33 4.69 6.48
C PRO A 80 -11.87 5.93 5.74
N ALA A 81 -12.46 6.89 6.46
CA ALA A 81 -12.97 8.15 5.91
C ALA A 81 -11.86 9.13 5.51
N ASN A 82 -10.70 9.08 6.16
CA ASN A 82 -9.54 9.94 5.86
C ASN A 82 -8.65 9.38 4.75
N GLY A 83 -8.82 8.10 4.44
CA GLY A 83 -8.13 7.40 3.38
C GLY A 83 -6.68 7.02 3.68
N ILE A 84 -5.86 6.89 2.65
CA ILE A 84 -4.50 6.36 2.79
C ILE A 84 -3.59 7.40 3.43
N HIS A 85 -2.81 6.99 4.44
CA HIS A 85 -1.78 7.80 5.06
C HIS A 85 -0.39 7.50 4.48
N THR A 86 0.52 8.46 4.51
CA THR A 86 1.91 8.30 4.05
C THR A 86 2.90 8.87 5.05
N ASP A 87 4.15 8.43 4.97
CA ASP A 87 5.28 9.09 5.64
C ASP A 87 5.39 10.57 5.19
N ILE A 88 5.94 11.43 6.04
CA ILE A 88 6.10 12.87 5.77
C ILE A 88 7.00 13.12 4.56
N SER A 89 8.04 12.32 4.41
CA SER A 89 9.08 12.52 3.40
C SER A 89 9.54 11.21 2.78
N TRP A 90 10.02 11.34 1.55
CA TRP A 90 10.69 10.26 0.86
C TRP A 90 12.07 10.03 1.49
N THR A 91 12.43 8.78 1.67
CA THR A 91 13.75 8.36 2.13
C THR A 91 14.59 7.97 0.91
N TRP A 92 15.74 8.62 0.73
CA TRP A 92 16.72 8.17 -0.26
C TRP A 92 17.45 6.92 0.23
N ILE A 93 17.69 5.99 -0.69
CA ILE A 93 18.39 4.74 -0.46
C ILE A 93 19.58 4.68 -1.42
N ALA A 94 20.78 4.55 -0.85
CA ALA A 94 22.03 4.60 -1.60
C ALA A 94 22.19 3.43 -2.60
N PRO A 95 22.92 3.62 -3.71
CA PRO A 95 23.15 2.58 -4.72
C PRO A 95 23.79 1.28 -4.21
N CYS A 96 24.42 1.31 -3.04
CA CYS A 96 25.04 0.13 -2.42
C CYS A 96 24.02 -0.85 -1.80
N TYR A 97 22.76 -0.45 -1.65
CA TYR A 97 21.74 -1.32 -1.05
C TYR A 97 21.14 -2.28 -2.09
N PRO A 98 20.91 -3.56 -1.75
CA PRO A 98 20.30 -4.52 -2.65
C PRO A 98 18.96 -4.06 -3.21
N GLY A 99 18.79 -4.19 -4.52
CA GLY A 99 17.55 -3.83 -5.22
C GLY A 99 17.42 -2.36 -5.58
N THR A 100 18.38 -1.50 -5.24
CA THR A 100 18.52 -0.14 -5.80
C THR A 100 19.09 -0.18 -7.23
N GLY A 101 18.91 0.91 -7.97
CA GLY A 101 19.60 1.11 -9.25
C GLY A 101 20.94 1.83 -9.06
N PRO A 102 21.71 2.07 -10.15
CA PRO A 102 22.98 2.79 -10.09
C PRO A 102 22.90 4.19 -9.48
N GLY A 103 21.74 4.87 -9.54
CA GLY A 103 21.49 6.16 -8.89
C GLY A 103 20.89 6.05 -7.48
N GLY A 104 20.72 4.83 -6.97
CA GLY A 104 20.02 4.55 -5.72
C GLY A 104 18.52 4.38 -5.94
N GLY A 105 17.75 4.82 -4.96
CA GLY A 105 16.29 4.81 -5.03
C GLY A 105 15.65 5.70 -3.99
N TRP A 106 14.34 5.88 -4.12
CA TRP A 106 13.50 6.63 -3.20
C TRP A 106 12.38 5.75 -2.69
N ALA A 107 12.17 5.74 -1.39
CA ALA A 107 11.15 4.96 -0.73
C ALA A 107 10.19 5.86 0.07
N LEU A 108 8.90 5.53 0.03
CA LEU A 108 7.89 6.16 0.86
C LEU A 108 6.95 5.10 1.41
N ARG A 109 6.75 5.09 2.73
CA ARG A 109 5.76 4.21 3.34
C ARG A 109 4.38 4.80 3.26
N PHE A 110 3.39 3.92 3.25
CA PHE A 110 2.00 4.28 3.35
C PHE A 110 1.22 3.26 4.20
N TRP A 111 0.07 3.69 4.70
CA TRP A 111 -0.85 2.88 5.48
C TRP A 111 -2.25 2.99 4.89
N VAL A 112 -2.82 1.84 4.54
CA VAL A 112 -4.19 1.74 4.04
C VAL A 112 -5.11 1.41 5.21
N PRO A 113 -6.15 2.22 5.49
CA PRO A 113 -7.18 1.84 6.44
C PRO A 113 -8.05 0.74 5.85
N ILE A 114 -8.02 -0.43 6.47
CA ILE A 114 -8.84 -1.57 6.08
C ILE A 114 -9.97 -1.68 7.10
N PRO A 115 -11.19 -1.23 6.78
CA PRO A 115 -12.33 -1.41 7.67
C PRO A 115 -12.63 -2.90 7.83
N MET A 116 -12.78 -3.36 9.07
CA MET A 116 -12.95 -4.80 9.33
C MET A 116 -14.33 -5.34 8.92
N TRP A 117 -15.33 -4.48 8.74
CA TRP A 117 -16.64 -4.87 8.23
C TRP A 117 -16.58 -5.52 6.83
N ILE A 118 -15.51 -5.32 6.05
CA ILE A 118 -15.31 -6.01 4.76
C ILE A 118 -15.20 -7.53 4.91
N PHE A 119 -14.90 -8.01 6.12
CA PHE A 119 -14.84 -9.44 6.44
C PHE A 119 -16.16 -10.00 6.99
N ASN A 120 -17.23 -9.21 7.03
CA ASN A 120 -18.53 -9.70 7.47
C ASN A 120 -19.03 -10.80 6.52
N GLY A 121 -19.09 -12.04 7.03
CA GLY A 121 -19.43 -13.22 6.24
C GLY A 121 -18.34 -13.68 5.25
N ARG A 122 -17.12 -13.15 5.33
CA ARG A 122 -16.01 -13.47 4.41
C ARG A 122 -14.75 -13.86 5.19
N ASP A 123 -14.10 -14.93 4.75
CA ASP A 123 -12.81 -15.34 5.34
C ASP A 123 -11.61 -14.73 4.59
N VAL A 124 -11.83 -14.25 3.36
CA VAL A 124 -10.78 -13.67 2.51
C VAL A 124 -11.28 -12.39 1.86
N ALA A 125 -10.47 -11.34 1.92
CA ALA A 125 -10.63 -10.12 1.14
C ALA A 125 -9.48 -10.02 0.14
N ARG A 126 -9.80 -9.71 -1.12
CA ARG A 126 -8.79 -9.49 -2.17
C ARG A 126 -8.84 -8.05 -2.61
N SER A 127 -7.66 -7.46 -2.76
CA SER A 127 -7.51 -6.05 -3.06
C SER A 127 -6.45 -5.82 -4.13
N LEU A 128 -6.57 -4.69 -4.79
CA LEU A 128 -5.69 -4.18 -5.84
C LEU A 128 -5.13 -2.86 -5.34
N VAL A 129 -3.82 -2.67 -5.52
CA VAL A 129 -3.15 -1.40 -5.25
C VAL A 129 -2.37 -0.92 -6.47
N ARG A 130 -2.47 0.38 -6.75
CA ARG A 130 -1.75 1.06 -7.83
C ARG A 130 -1.21 2.38 -7.31
N ALA A 131 -0.06 2.79 -7.82
CA ALA A 131 0.50 4.12 -7.55
C ALA A 131 0.81 4.83 -8.87
N SER A 132 0.68 6.15 -8.86
CA SER A 132 1.26 7.01 -9.89
C SER A 132 2.12 8.09 -9.25
N ILE A 133 3.22 8.43 -9.92
CA ILE A 133 4.22 9.37 -9.42
C ILE A 133 4.49 10.39 -10.49
N VAL A 134 4.39 11.66 -10.14
CA VAL A 134 4.72 12.78 -11.03
C VAL A 134 6.13 13.24 -10.71
N PHE A 135 6.96 13.35 -11.75
CA PHE A 135 8.35 13.75 -11.63
C PHE A 135 8.58 15.17 -12.15
N HIS A 136 9.51 15.88 -11.50
CA HIS A 136 9.99 17.19 -11.95
C HIS A 136 11.50 17.14 -12.25
N ASP A 137 11.95 17.93 -13.22
CA ASP A 137 13.38 18.08 -13.55
C ASP A 137 14.01 19.36 -12.97
N GLY A 138 13.27 20.07 -12.13
CA GLY A 138 13.68 21.34 -11.52
C GLY A 138 13.09 22.57 -12.20
N THR A 139 12.56 22.44 -13.42
CA THR A 139 11.90 23.54 -14.13
C THR A 139 10.44 23.25 -14.48
N ASP A 140 10.09 22.02 -14.87
CA ASP A 140 8.71 21.65 -15.21
C ASP A 140 8.33 20.22 -14.75
N CYS A 141 7.02 19.96 -14.72
CA CYS A 141 6.48 18.61 -14.61
C CYS A 141 6.75 17.85 -15.92
N MET A 142 7.61 16.83 -15.85
CA MET A 142 8.14 16.21 -17.06
C MET A 142 7.41 14.93 -17.45
N TRP A 143 6.94 14.13 -16.49
CA TRP A 143 6.27 12.86 -16.78
C TRP A 143 5.62 12.23 -15.54
N THR A 144 4.68 11.31 -15.78
CA THR A 144 4.04 10.49 -14.76
C THR A 144 4.43 9.02 -14.93
N ALA A 145 5.02 8.40 -13.91
CA ALA A 145 5.16 6.94 -13.84
C ALA A 145 3.88 6.32 -13.30
N TYR A 146 3.60 5.10 -13.76
CA TYR A 146 2.56 4.24 -13.19
C TYR A 146 3.20 2.96 -12.69
N SER A 147 2.81 2.53 -11.49
CA SER A 147 3.15 1.20 -11.02
C SER A 147 2.34 0.14 -11.77
N ASN A 148 2.85 -1.09 -11.78
CA ASN A 148 1.99 -2.24 -12.02
C ASN A 148 0.92 -2.32 -10.91
N THR A 149 -0.18 -3.00 -11.23
CA THR A 149 -1.18 -3.36 -10.21
C THR A 149 -0.64 -4.50 -9.35
N ALA A 150 -0.58 -4.30 -8.04
CA ALA A 150 -0.24 -5.36 -7.10
C ALA A 150 -1.51 -5.94 -6.48
N ASN A 151 -1.55 -7.27 -6.40
CA ASN A 151 -2.65 -8.02 -5.79
C ASN A 151 -2.32 -8.29 -4.33
N VAL A 152 -3.23 -7.91 -3.43
CA VAL A 152 -3.10 -8.15 -1.99
C VAL A 152 -4.23 -9.06 -1.55
N THR A 153 -3.90 -10.11 -0.80
CA THR A 153 -4.89 -11.00 -0.18
C THR A 153 -4.75 -10.87 1.32
N ILE A 154 -5.87 -10.61 2.00
CA ILE A 154 -5.94 -10.53 3.46
C ILE A 154 -6.87 -11.64 3.92
N GLU A 155 -6.36 -12.50 4.81
CA GLU A 155 -7.08 -13.67 5.30
C GLU A 155 -7.44 -13.51 6.79
N HIS A 156 -8.71 -13.73 7.09
CA HIS A 156 -9.23 -13.85 8.43
C HIS A 156 -9.13 -15.33 8.85
N LEU A 157 -8.27 -15.61 9.82
CA LEU A 157 -8.05 -16.95 10.34
C LEU A 157 -9.00 -17.15 11.53
N ARG A 158 -10.02 -17.97 11.37
CA ARG A 158 -10.85 -18.41 12.50
C ARG A 158 -10.10 -19.47 13.29
N ARG A 159 -10.09 -19.37 14.64
CA ARG A 159 -9.51 -20.39 15.56
C ARG A 159 -9.87 -21.79 15.08
N GLY A 160 -8.86 -22.65 14.93
CA GLY A 160 -8.96 -24.04 14.45
C GLY A 160 -9.75 -25.00 15.35
N ARG A 161 -10.76 -24.52 16.10
CA ARG A 161 -11.65 -25.37 16.90
C ARG A 161 -12.57 -26.26 16.05
N ASP A 162 -12.71 -25.99 14.76
CA ASP A 162 -13.50 -26.80 13.82
C ASP A 162 -12.68 -27.61 12.81
N MET A 163 -11.34 -27.65 12.93
CA MET A 163 -10.59 -28.69 12.24
C MET A 163 -10.81 -30.01 12.97
N ARG A 164 -11.91 -30.71 12.63
CA ARG A 164 -12.02 -32.15 12.89
C ARG A 164 -10.83 -32.79 12.21
N VAL A 165 -9.78 -33.09 12.99
CA VAL A 165 -8.74 -34.01 12.58
C VAL A 165 -9.47 -35.31 12.29
N SER A 166 -9.66 -35.61 11.01
CA SER A 166 -10.16 -36.89 10.56
C SER A 166 -9.10 -37.93 10.94
N GLY A 167 -9.23 -38.44 12.15
CA GLY A 167 -8.47 -39.58 12.63
C GLY A 167 -8.72 -40.72 11.66
N ARG A 168 -7.71 -41.06 10.87
CA ARG A 168 -7.64 -42.34 10.16
C ARG A 168 -7.74 -43.44 11.21
N ARG A 169 -8.83 -44.22 11.16
CA ARG A 169 -8.86 -45.58 11.70
C ARG A 169 -8.20 -46.51 10.70
#